data_AF-A0A670K323-F1
#
_entry.id   AF-A0A670K323-F1
#
_cell.length_a   1.000
_cell.length_b   1.000
_cell.length_c   1.000
_cell.angle_alpha   90.00
_cell.angle_beta   90.00
_cell.angle_gamma   90.00
#
_symmetry.space_group_name_H-M   'P 1'
#
loop_
_entity.id
_entity.type
_entity.pdbx_description
1 polymer ?
#
loop_
_entity_poly.entity_id
_entity_poly.type
_entity_poly.pdbx_seq_one_letter_code
_entity_poly.pdbx_strand_id
1 'polypeptide(L)'
;MNVLPKMLFLFQTLQIVDKTECFRKWQRDISKFVWQGKKPRIKFKILTDAKERGGFALPDLRLYYESAAFCWLKDWLLLEDTDVLDLEGFNNAFGWHAYLWYDKVKINKVFKNHIVRKAVFNVWTKYKDLLENKTPRWLSPLEAKARKRPNMEANWPKYWEILEKDGDNWKLQSMEKMRDKVRDWLHYAQIKEVFKLDKKLGFQVEKSKLETELLEPKTKVLSRMYNLLLKWNTQDETVKSAMIKWAQDIGYNIMFEDWERLWTTGLNFTACNALKENVMKMIYRWYMTPVKLAKIYHLSDNKCWKCKENEGTFFHLWWTCPKVKAFWEKIYNELKKVFKYTFSKKPEAFLLGMVGQGVVKKDRTFFMYATTAARILLAKHWKTQDLPTLEEWQMQLMDYMQLAEMTGRIRDLGEETVEEDWKKFKIYLQKHCKLYEC
;
A
#
# COMPACT_ATOMS: atom_id res chain seq x y z
N MET A 1 11.76 11.13 7.68
CA MET A 1 12.58 10.99 6.46
C MET A 1 12.51 12.31 5.69
N ASN A 2 13.57 13.11 5.69
CA ASN A 2 13.55 14.49 5.14
C ASN A 2 13.63 14.54 3.59
N VAL A 3 13.84 13.39 2.94
CA VAL A 3 14.02 13.31 1.48
C VAL A 3 12.69 13.39 0.74
N LEU A 4 11.63 12.75 1.25
CA LEU A 4 10.35 12.69 0.56
C LEU A 4 9.72 14.09 0.38
N PRO A 5 9.65 14.98 1.39
CA PRO A 5 9.11 16.34 1.19
C PRO A 5 9.90 17.15 0.15
N LYS A 6 11.24 17.02 0.13
CA LYS A 6 12.09 17.70 -0.85
C LYS A 6 11.85 17.20 -2.28
N MET A 7 11.70 15.89 -2.46
CA MET A 7 11.36 15.30 -3.76
C MET A 7 9.93 15.66 -4.19
N LEU A 8 8.99 15.71 -3.25
CA LEU A 8 7.61 16.11 -3.56
C LEU A 8 7.53 17.56 -4.03
N PHE A 9 8.27 18.47 -3.38
CA PHE A 9 8.38 19.85 -3.85
C PHE A 9 8.91 19.90 -5.29
N LEU A 10 9.98 19.16 -5.59
CA LEU A 10 10.52 19.07 -6.94
C LEU A 10 9.48 18.54 -7.95
N PHE A 11 8.77 17.47 -7.61
CA PHE A 11 7.77 16.88 -8.52
C PHE A 11 6.56 17.78 -8.72
N GLN A 12 6.12 18.52 -7.70
CA GLN A 12 5.01 19.46 -7.83
C GLN A 12 5.39 20.71 -8.62
N THR A 13 6.62 21.17 -8.52
CA THR A 13 7.08 22.40 -9.19
C THR A 13 7.59 22.14 -10.60
N LEU A 14 8.22 20.98 -10.86
CA LEU A 14 8.88 20.68 -12.13
C LEU A 14 8.46 19.32 -12.68
N GLN A 15 7.50 19.35 -13.60
CA GLN A 15 7.07 18.18 -14.37
C GLN A 15 7.97 17.92 -15.59
N ILE A 16 9.28 17.78 -15.36
CA ILE A 16 10.30 17.71 -16.43
C ILE A 16 10.94 16.31 -16.55
N VAL A 17 10.68 15.42 -15.59
CA VAL A 17 11.38 14.13 -15.48
C VAL A 17 10.82 13.10 -16.47
N ASP A 18 11.22 13.20 -17.74
CA ASP A 18 10.86 12.24 -18.79
C ASP A 18 11.74 10.96 -18.76
N LYS A 19 12.87 10.99 -18.04
CA LYS A 19 13.84 9.87 -18.00
C LYS A 19 13.56 8.90 -16.86
N THR A 20 13.09 7.70 -17.22
CA THR A 20 12.91 6.54 -16.30
C THR A 20 14.20 6.14 -15.57
N GLU A 21 15.36 6.49 -16.12
CA GLU A 21 16.68 6.21 -15.52
C GLU A 21 16.89 6.91 -14.17
N CYS A 22 16.41 8.15 -14.03
CA CYS A 22 16.53 8.91 -12.78
C CYS A 22 15.83 8.20 -11.63
N PHE A 23 14.59 7.74 -11.86
CA PHE A 23 13.83 6.98 -10.86
C PHE A 23 14.54 5.68 -10.50
N ARG A 24 15.12 4.97 -11.47
CA ARG A 24 15.87 3.73 -11.21
C ARG A 24 17.12 4.00 -10.36
N LYS A 25 17.81 5.13 -10.57
CA LYS A 25 18.97 5.53 -9.75
C LYS A 25 18.55 5.84 -8.32
N TRP A 26 17.55 6.69 -8.12
CA TRP A 26 17.06 7.03 -6.78
C TRP A 26 16.52 5.81 -6.03
N GLN A 27 15.78 4.93 -6.72
CA GLN A 27 15.31 3.69 -6.15
C GLN A 27 16.46 2.77 -5.71
N ARG A 28 17.55 2.70 -6.50
CA ARG A 28 18.75 1.94 -6.16
C ARG A 28 19.43 2.51 -4.91
N ASP A 29 19.53 3.84 -4.80
CA ASP A 29 20.18 4.49 -3.66
C ASP A 29 19.34 4.35 -2.38
N ILE A 30 18.02 4.51 -2.47
CA ILE A 30 17.08 4.23 -1.37
C ILE A 30 17.20 2.76 -0.94
N SER A 31 17.24 1.83 -1.91
CA SER A 31 17.39 0.41 -1.60
C SER A 31 18.73 0.12 -0.90
N LYS A 32 19.84 0.66 -1.39
CA LYS A 32 21.16 0.54 -0.73
C LYS A 32 21.13 1.08 0.70
N PHE A 33 20.47 2.21 0.93
CA PHE A 33 20.32 2.79 2.27
C PHE A 33 19.49 1.88 3.19
N VAL A 34 18.30 1.47 2.76
CA VAL A 34 17.39 0.61 3.55
C VAL A 34 18.05 -0.72 3.91
N TRP A 35 18.82 -1.29 2.99
CA TRP A 35 19.48 -2.58 3.18
C TRP A 35 20.92 -2.48 3.68
N GLN A 36 21.42 -1.29 4.02
CA GLN A 36 22.82 -1.05 4.45
C GLN A 36 23.84 -1.69 3.49
N GLY A 37 23.63 -1.56 2.18
CA GLY A 37 24.46 -2.15 1.12
C GLY A 37 24.28 -3.66 0.91
N LYS A 38 23.47 -4.35 1.72
CA LYS A 38 23.19 -5.78 1.56
C LYS A 38 22.15 -6.01 0.46
N LYS A 39 22.10 -7.26 -0.05
CA LYS A 39 21.10 -7.66 -1.04
C LYS A 39 19.68 -7.57 -0.44
N PRO A 40 18.71 -6.93 -1.13
CA PRO A 40 17.32 -6.88 -0.70
C PRO A 40 16.73 -8.27 -0.49
N ARG A 41 16.05 -8.48 0.66
CA ARG A 41 15.40 -9.77 0.97
C ARG A 41 13.92 -9.81 0.62
N ILE A 42 13.32 -8.64 0.42
CA ILE A 42 11.92 -8.47 0.05
C ILE A 42 11.87 -7.73 -1.29
N LYS A 43 10.91 -8.11 -2.15
CA LYS A 43 10.66 -7.41 -3.42
C LYS A 43 10.30 -5.94 -3.14
N PHE A 44 10.76 -5.04 -3.99
CA PHE A 44 10.52 -3.61 -3.81
C PHE A 44 9.01 -3.26 -3.82
N LYS A 45 8.21 -3.89 -4.70
CA LYS A 45 6.75 -3.69 -4.75
C LYS A 45 6.07 -3.95 -3.40
N ILE A 46 6.45 -5.04 -2.73
CA ILE A 46 5.97 -5.38 -1.38
C ILE A 46 6.39 -4.32 -0.36
N LEU A 47 7.62 -3.78 -0.46
CA LEU A 47 8.07 -2.72 0.46
C LEU A 47 7.24 -1.44 0.29
N THR A 48 6.86 -1.10 -0.94
CA THR A 48 6.09 0.11 -1.27
C THR A 48 4.61 0.01 -0.93
N ASP A 49 4.08 -1.20 -0.75
CA ASP A 49 2.67 -1.39 -0.48
C ASP A 49 2.24 -0.81 0.88
N ALA A 50 0.94 -0.58 1.05
CA ALA A 50 0.36 -0.02 2.26
C ALA A 50 0.54 -0.98 3.45
N LYS A 51 0.70 -0.43 4.66
CA LYS A 51 0.86 -1.24 5.89
C LYS A 51 -0.32 -2.16 6.15
N GLU A 52 -1.54 -1.73 5.84
CA GLU A 52 -2.79 -2.50 5.98
C GLU A 52 -2.82 -3.69 5.03
N ARG A 53 -2.25 -3.54 3.84
CA ARG A 53 -2.05 -4.62 2.88
C ARG A 53 -0.72 -5.32 3.11
N GLY A 54 -0.06 -5.03 4.24
CA GLY A 54 1.17 -5.60 4.75
C GLY A 54 2.47 -5.23 4.08
N GLY A 55 2.52 -4.16 3.31
CA GLY A 55 3.77 -3.55 2.92
C GLY A 55 4.42 -2.72 4.04
N PHE A 56 5.54 -2.09 3.73
CA PHE A 56 6.29 -1.25 4.68
C PHE A 56 5.99 0.24 4.52
N ALA A 57 5.09 0.61 3.58
CA ALA A 57 4.82 1.98 3.15
C ALA A 57 6.08 2.75 2.76
N LEU A 58 7.01 2.08 2.08
CA LEU A 58 8.18 2.73 1.50
C LEU A 58 7.70 3.67 0.36
N PRO A 59 8.12 4.94 0.32
CA PRO A 59 7.72 5.86 -0.74
C PRO A 59 8.22 5.40 -2.12
N ASP A 60 7.31 5.24 -3.08
CA ASP A 60 7.67 5.08 -4.49
C ASP A 60 7.72 6.45 -5.18
N LEU A 61 8.94 6.96 -5.39
CA LEU A 61 9.17 8.26 -6.02
C LEU A 61 8.56 8.37 -7.42
N ARG A 62 8.49 7.27 -8.17
CA ARG A 62 7.88 7.28 -9.51
C ARG A 62 6.38 7.51 -9.41
N LEU A 63 5.70 6.77 -8.53
CA LEU A 63 4.26 6.93 -8.33
C LEU A 63 3.93 8.32 -7.78
N TYR A 64 4.75 8.88 -6.90
CA TYR A 64 4.60 10.26 -6.45
C TYR A 64 4.76 11.28 -7.56
N TYR A 65 5.73 11.10 -8.46
CA TYR A 65 5.89 11.95 -9.63
C TYR A 65 4.68 11.89 -10.58
N GLU A 66 4.22 10.66 -10.90
CA GLU A 66 3.04 10.43 -11.73
C GLU A 66 1.77 11.02 -11.05
N SER A 67 1.66 10.94 -9.73
CA SER A 67 0.55 11.55 -8.96
C SER A 67 0.58 13.07 -8.98
N ALA A 68 1.76 13.68 -8.93
CA ALA A 68 1.92 15.13 -9.07
C ALA A 68 1.57 15.61 -10.49
N ALA A 69 1.85 14.80 -11.52
CA ALA A 69 1.43 15.11 -12.89
C ALA A 69 -0.10 15.16 -13.03
N PHE A 70 -0.82 14.29 -12.32
CA PHE A 70 -2.29 14.36 -12.27
C PHE A 70 -2.81 15.63 -11.59
N CYS A 71 -2.09 16.18 -10.59
CA CYS A 71 -2.48 17.45 -9.99
C CYS A 71 -2.44 18.59 -11.03
N TRP A 72 -1.43 18.62 -11.90
CA TRP A 72 -1.36 19.60 -13.01
C TRP A 72 -2.46 19.33 -14.04
N LEU A 73 -2.70 18.05 -14.35
CA LEU A 73 -3.75 17.66 -15.29
C LEU A 73 -5.15 18.10 -14.81
N LYS A 74 -5.36 18.24 -13.49
CA LYS A 74 -6.64 18.69 -12.93
C LYS A 74 -7.09 20.01 -13.53
N ASP A 75 -6.19 20.98 -13.69
CA ASP A 75 -6.51 22.29 -14.23
C ASP A 75 -6.88 22.21 -15.71
N TRP A 76 -6.20 21.33 -16.47
CA TRP A 76 -6.51 21.06 -17.88
C TRP A 76 -7.85 20.36 -18.09
N LEU A 77 -8.30 19.60 -17.09
CA LEU A 77 -9.57 18.88 -17.13
C LEU A 77 -10.74 19.79 -16.72
N LEU A 78 -10.56 20.56 -15.65
CA LEU A 78 -11.61 21.42 -15.10
C LEU A 78 -11.85 22.67 -15.94
N LEU A 79 -10.80 23.20 -16.58
CA LEU A 79 -10.81 24.42 -17.39
C LEU A 79 -11.16 25.70 -16.59
N GLU A 80 -10.93 25.69 -15.27
CA GLU A 80 -11.32 26.78 -14.36
C GLU A 80 -10.31 27.94 -14.32
N ASP A 81 -9.00 27.65 -14.33
CA ASP A 81 -7.94 28.65 -14.23
C ASP A 81 -7.48 29.11 -15.63
N THR A 82 -8.08 30.17 -16.13
CA THR A 82 -7.81 30.68 -17.50
C THR A 82 -6.37 31.16 -17.66
N ASP A 83 -5.79 31.75 -16.62
CA ASP A 83 -4.45 32.36 -16.68
C ASP A 83 -3.39 31.27 -16.85
N VAL A 84 -3.48 30.20 -16.04
CA VAL A 84 -2.57 29.04 -16.15
C VAL A 84 -2.75 28.35 -17.51
N LEU A 85 -3.99 28.16 -17.96
CA LEU A 85 -4.27 27.49 -19.23
C LEU A 85 -3.80 28.28 -20.45
N ASP A 86 -3.78 29.62 -20.37
CA ASP A 86 -3.25 30.47 -21.42
C ASP A 86 -1.72 30.49 -21.43
N LEU A 87 -1.09 30.57 -20.25
CA LEU A 87 0.36 30.50 -20.11
C LEU A 87 0.91 29.15 -20.62
N GLU A 88 0.33 28.04 -20.19
CA GLU A 88 0.78 26.72 -20.59
C GLU A 88 0.38 26.35 -22.03
N GLY A 89 -0.72 26.95 -22.51
CA GLY A 89 -1.34 26.70 -23.81
C GLY A 89 -1.01 27.72 -24.89
N PHE A 90 -0.03 28.61 -24.69
CA PHE A 90 0.22 29.77 -25.56
C PHE A 90 0.38 29.45 -27.07
N ASN A 91 0.87 28.25 -27.42
CA ASN A 91 1.06 27.78 -28.79
C ASN A 91 0.17 26.59 -29.16
N ASN A 92 -0.88 26.33 -28.38
CA ASN A 92 -1.86 25.30 -28.70
C ASN A 92 -2.77 25.78 -29.84
N ALA A 93 -3.01 24.92 -30.84
CA ALA A 93 -3.97 25.22 -31.92
C ALA A 93 -5.43 24.93 -31.55
N PHE A 94 -5.66 23.98 -30.64
CA PHE A 94 -6.97 23.47 -30.23
C PHE A 94 -7.11 23.52 -28.70
N GLY A 95 -8.32 23.30 -28.21
CA GLY A 95 -8.58 23.11 -26.78
C GLY A 95 -7.81 21.95 -26.14
N TRP A 96 -7.69 21.98 -24.81
CA TRP A 96 -7.02 20.97 -24.00
C TRP A 96 -7.70 19.61 -24.11
N HIS A 97 -9.04 19.57 -24.10
CA HIS A 97 -9.79 18.31 -24.24
C HIS A 97 -9.60 17.68 -25.62
N ALA A 98 -9.31 18.49 -26.64
CA ALA A 98 -8.94 18.04 -27.98
C ALA A 98 -7.66 17.18 -27.95
N TYR A 99 -6.65 17.62 -27.19
CA TYR A 99 -5.39 16.89 -27.06
C TYR A 99 -5.52 15.66 -26.14
N LEU A 100 -6.26 15.78 -25.04
CA LEU A 100 -6.39 14.72 -24.04
C LEU A 100 -7.27 13.54 -24.51
N TRP A 101 -8.38 13.83 -25.20
CA TRP A 101 -9.37 12.80 -25.56
C TRP A 101 -9.32 12.40 -27.04
N TYR A 102 -9.18 13.37 -27.96
CA TYR A 102 -9.30 13.16 -29.42
C TYR A 102 -7.96 12.99 -30.15
N ASP A 103 -6.87 12.70 -29.43
CA ASP A 103 -5.55 12.43 -30.00
C ASP A 103 -5.03 13.50 -30.98
N LYS A 104 -5.46 14.77 -30.85
CA LYS A 104 -5.03 15.86 -31.74
C LYS A 104 -3.52 16.12 -31.71
N VAL A 105 -2.82 15.53 -30.75
CA VAL A 105 -1.36 15.47 -30.67
C VAL A 105 -0.73 14.78 -31.88
N LYS A 106 -1.42 13.84 -32.55
CA LYS A 106 -0.94 13.21 -33.79
C LYS A 106 -0.89 14.21 -34.95
N ILE A 107 -1.79 15.18 -34.94
CA ILE A 107 -1.93 16.22 -35.97
C ILE A 107 -0.99 17.39 -35.68
N ASN A 108 -0.95 17.84 -34.42
CA ASN A 108 -0.10 18.95 -34.00
C ASN A 108 1.00 18.51 -33.03
N LYS A 109 2.21 18.34 -33.56
CA LYS A 109 3.40 17.94 -32.77
C LYS A 109 3.86 19.00 -31.79
N VAL A 110 3.49 20.27 -31.98
CA VAL A 110 3.91 21.40 -31.12
C VAL A 110 3.54 21.19 -29.66
N PHE A 111 2.41 20.52 -29.39
CA PHE A 111 1.98 20.17 -28.04
C PHE A 111 3.01 19.30 -27.29
N LYS A 112 3.65 18.34 -27.99
CA LYS A 112 4.67 17.45 -27.43
C LYS A 112 6.08 18.05 -27.43
N ASN A 113 6.30 19.16 -28.12
CA ASN A 113 7.61 19.82 -28.12
C ASN A 113 7.88 20.52 -26.78
N HIS A 114 6.83 20.91 -26.05
CA HIS A 114 6.98 21.49 -24.73
C HIS A 114 7.25 20.41 -23.68
N ILE A 115 8.35 20.57 -22.94
CA ILE A 115 8.91 19.54 -22.05
C ILE A 115 7.89 19.13 -20.97
N VAL A 116 7.23 20.10 -20.34
CA VAL A 116 6.22 19.85 -19.29
C VAL A 116 4.97 19.19 -19.86
N ARG A 117 4.48 19.67 -21.01
CA ARG A 117 3.25 19.13 -21.62
C ARG A 117 3.45 17.69 -22.07
N LYS A 118 4.61 17.42 -22.66
CA LYS A 118 5.02 16.07 -23.04
C LYS A 118 5.02 15.13 -21.84
N ALA A 119 5.63 15.53 -20.72
CA ALA A 119 5.74 14.69 -19.53
C ALA A 119 4.37 14.38 -18.91
N VAL A 120 3.53 15.40 -18.69
CA VAL A 120 2.17 15.22 -18.15
C VAL A 120 1.30 14.39 -19.10
N PHE A 121 1.38 14.65 -20.41
CA PHE A 121 0.64 13.89 -21.43
C PHE A 121 1.07 12.41 -21.51
N ASN A 122 2.37 12.12 -21.33
CA ASN A 122 2.86 10.75 -21.28
C ASN A 122 2.27 9.99 -20.06
N VAL A 123 2.17 10.65 -18.90
CA VAL A 123 1.52 10.07 -17.71
C VAL A 123 0.03 9.85 -17.97
N TRP A 124 -0.66 10.84 -18.55
CA TRP A 124 -2.08 10.71 -18.91
C TRP A 124 -2.30 9.51 -19.85
N THR A 125 -1.55 9.42 -20.94
CA THR A 125 -1.67 8.33 -21.93
C THR A 125 -1.47 6.95 -21.31
N LYS A 126 -0.58 6.82 -20.33
CA LYS A 126 -0.30 5.56 -19.62
C LYS A 126 -1.51 5.07 -18.81
N TYR A 127 -2.31 5.98 -18.27
CA TYR A 127 -3.38 5.67 -17.32
C TYR A 127 -4.78 5.98 -17.85
N LYS A 128 -4.91 6.63 -19.00
CA LYS A 128 -6.19 7.02 -19.64
C LYS A 128 -7.15 5.83 -19.69
N ASP A 129 -6.71 4.72 -20.28
CA ASP A 129 -7.57 3.54 -20.47
C ASP A 129 -7.93 2.84 -19.13
N LEU A 130 -7.11 3.03 -18.08
CA LEU A 130 -7.40 2.51 -16.74
C LEU A 130 -8.38 3.40 -15.96
N LEU A 131 -8.31 4.71 -16.18
CA LEU A 131 -9.11 5.72 -15.47
C LEU A 131 -10.48 5.93 -16.13
N GLU A 132 -10.51 5.93 -17.46
CA GLU A 132 -11.68 6.24 -18.28
C GLU A 132 -11.74 5.25 -19.46
N ASN A 133 -12.56 4.21 -19.33
CA ASN A 133 -12.75 3.19 -20.37
C ASN A 133 -13.81 3.58 -21.42
N LYS A 134 -14.59 4.63 -21.13
CA LYS A 134 -15.69 5.19 -21.94
C LYS A 134 -15.56 6.70 -22.00
N THR A 135 -16.39 7.36 -22.81
CA THR A 135 -16.39 8.82 -22.90
C THR A 135 -16.75 9.42 -21.52
N PRO A 136 -15.86 10.26 -20.94
CA PRO A 136 -16.02 10.74 -19.59
C PRO A 136 -17.03 11.88 -19.53
N ARG A 137 -17.64 12.02 -18.34
CA ARG A 137 -18.68 13.02 -18.10
C ARG A 137 -18.14 14.44 -18.01
N TRP A 138 -16.87 14.61 -17.61
CA TRP A 138 -16.20 15.92 -17.50
C TRP A 138 -15.75 16.51 -18.84
N LEU A 139 -15.77 15.73 -19.93
CA LEU A 139 -15.33 16.18 -21.25
C LEU A 139 -16.30 17.23 -21.83
N SER A 140 -15.73 18.29 -22.39
CA SER A 140 -16.46 19.32 -23.13
C SER A 140 -16.27 19.17 -24.64
N PRO A 141 -17.33 18.82 -25.38
CA PRO A 141 -17.29 18.70 -26.84
C PRO A 141 -16.99 20.00 -27.57
N LEU A 142 -17.48 21.12 -27.02
CA LEU A 142 -17.28 22.44 -27.61
C LEU A 142 -15.84 22.92 -27.45
N GLU A 143 -15.27 22.76 -26.25
CA GLU A 143 -13.87 23.12 -26.02
C GLU A 143 -12.93 22.31 -26.91
N ALA A 144 -13.18 21.00 -27.03
CA ALA A 144 -12.37 20.12 -27.85
C ALA A 144 -12.39 20.47 -29.36
N LYS A 145 -13.46 21.13 -29.84
CA LYS A 145 -13.55 21.62 -31.22
C LYS A 145 -13.10 23.06 -31.38
N ALA A 146 -13.04 23.84 -30.30
CA ALA A 146 -12.64 25.23 -30.35
C ALA A 146 -11.16 25.38 -30.74
N ARG A 147 -10.86 26.40 -31.54
CA ARG A 147 -9.48 26.85 -31.78
C ARG A 147 -9.03 27.70 -30.61
N LYS A 148 -7.93 27.34 -29.96
CA LYS A 148 -7.45 28.05 -28.77
C LYS A 148 -7.19 29.52 -29.10
N ARG A 149 -7.69 30.40 -28.24
CA ARG A 149 -7.42 31.85 -28.22
C ARG A 149 -7.03 32.25 -26.79
N PRO A 150 -6.24 33.31 -26.60
CA PRO A 150 -6.06 33.92 -25.29
C PRO A 150 -7.40 34.37 -24.72
N ASN A 151 -7.58 34.27 -23.40
CA ASN A 151 -8.76 34.66 -22.64
C ASN A 151 -10.06 33.99 -23.12
N MET A 152 -10.01 32.69 -23.37
CA MET A 152 -11.21 31.90 -23.62
C MET A 152 -12.09 31.83 -22.37
N GLU A 153 -13.41 31.81 -22.56
CA GLU A 153 -14.37 31.65 -21.47
C GLU A 153 -14.15 30.32 -20.74
N ALA A 154 -14.23 30.33 -19.40
CA ALA A 154 -13.98 29.17 -18.55
C ALA A 154 -15.18 28.18 -18.51
N ASN A 155 -16.39 28.66 -18.81
CA ASN A 155 -17.64 27.91 -18.61
C ASN A 155 -18.06 27.10 -19.85
N TRP A 156 -17.17 26.21 -20.31
CA TRP A 156 -17.52 25.28 -21.38
C TRP A 156 -18.46 24.19 -20.87
N PRO A 157 -19.59 23.92 -21.56
CA PRO A 157 -20.54 22.93 -21.08
C PRO A 157 -19.94 21.53 -21.21
N LYS A 158 -20.07 20.73 -20.15
CA LYS A 158 -19.51 19.38 -20.03
C LYS A 158 -20.59 18.32 -20.26
N TYR A 159 -20.22 17.08 -20.57
CA TYR A 159 -21.19 16.02 -20.85
C TYR A 159 -22.19 15.77 -19.70
N TRP A 160 -21.79 15.89 -18.43
CA TRP A 160 -22.72 15.76 -17.29
C TRP A 160 -23.87 16.80 -17.28
N GLU A 161 -23.71 17.89 -18.00
CA GLU A 161 -24.70 18.97 -18.09
C GLU A 161 -25.54 18.94 -19.36
N ILE A 162 -25.00 18.32 -20.41
CA ILE A 162 -25.50 18.31 -21.78
C ILE A 162 -26.34 17.04 -22.07
N LEU A 163 -26.13 15.96 -21.30
CA LEU A 163 -26.80 14.68 -21.51
C LEU A 163 -28.04 14.53 -20.62
N GLU A 164 -29.13 14.07 -21.23
CA GLU A 164 -30.34 13.60 -20.55
C GLU A 164 -30.40 12.07 -20.61
N LYS A 165 -30.83 11.45 -19.51
CA LYS A 165 -31.03 10.00 -19.45
C LYS A 165 -32.42 9.68 -20.01
N ASP A 166 -32.47 8.89 -21.07
CA ASP A 166 -33.70 8.38 -21.66
C ASP A 166 -33.68 6.84 -21.63
N GLY A 167 -34.23 6.27 -20.55
CA GLY A 167 -34.12 4.84 -20.25
C GLY A 167 -32.66 4.41 -20.01
N ASP A 168 -32.18 3.41 -20.77
CA ASP A 168 -30.79 2.92 -20.73
C ASP A 168 -29.83 3.70 -21.66
N ASN A 169 -30.34 4.66 -22.44
CA ASN A 169 -29.55 5.42 -23.41
C ASN A 169 -29.46 6.91 -23.05
N TRP A 170 -28.31 7.51 -23.32
CA TRP A 170 -28.13 8.95 -23.20
C TRP A 170 -28.59 9.64 -24.48
N LYS A 171 -29.42 10.68 -24.32
CA LYS A 171 -29.81 11.59 -25.40
C LYS A 171 -29.23 12.98 -25.12
N LEU A 172 -28.91 13.68 -26.19
CA LEU A 172 -28.54 15.08 -26.12
C LEU A 172 -29.79 15.90 -25.77
N GLN A 173 -29.71 16.85 -24.83
CA GLN A 173 -30.85 17.74 -24.55
C GLN A 173 -31.27 18.52 -25.81
N SER A 174 -32.54 18.93 -25.84
CA SER A 174 -33.04 19.80 -26.91
C SER A 174 -32.33 21.15 -26.89
N MET A 175 -32.24 21.79 -28.05
CA MET A 175 -31.60 23.11 -28.20
C MET A 175 -32.23 24.16 -27.27
N GLU A 176 -33.54 24.05 -27.02
CA GLU A 176 -34.30 24.94 -26.13
C GLU A 176 -33.84 24.86 -24.68
N LYS A 177 -33.54 23.65 -24.17
CA LYS A 177 -33.01 23.45 -22.82
C LYS A 177 -31.55 23.85 -22.68
N MET A 178 -30.81 23.88 -23.79
CA MET A 178 -29.40 24.30 -23.83
C MET A 178 -29.21 25.78 -24.20
N ARG A 179 -30.29 26.58 -24.27
CA ARG A 179 -30.23 27.98 -24.72
C ARG A 179 -29.29 28.84 -23.88
N ASP A 180 -29.14 28.54 -22.59
CA ASP A 180 -28.24 29.24 -21.67
C ASP A 180 -26.76 28.80 -21.81
N LYS A 181 -26.50 27.68 -22.49
CA LYS A 181 -25.17 27.04 -22.57
C LYS A 181 -24.61 27.00 -24.00
N VAL A 182 -25.48 27.15 -25.01
CA VAL A 182 -25.14 27.05 -26.42
C VAL A 182 -25.63 28.31 -27.12
N ARG A 183 -24.68 29.11 -27.60
CA ARG A 183 -24.98 30.43 -28.20
C ARG A 183 -25.77 30.34 -29.50
N ASP A 184 -25.43 29.38 -30.36
CA ASP A 184 -25.92 29.32 -31.74
C ASP A 184 -26.27 27.91 -32.19
N TRP A 185 -27.13 27.80 -33.21
CA TRP A 185 -27.44 26.54 -33.89
C TRP A 185 -26.19 25.79 -34.36
N LEU A 186 -25.15 26.51 -34.81
CA LEU A 186 -23.89 25.94 -35.24
C LEU A 186 -23.16 25.22 -34.09
N HIS A 187 -23.13 25.83 -32.91
CA HIS A 187 -22.54 25.21 -31.71
C HIS A 187 -23.30 23.94 -31.33
N TYR A 188 -24.63 23.96 -31.41
CA TYR A 188 -25.45 22.78 -31.17
C TYR A 188 -25.18 21.67 -32.19
N ALA A 189 -25.06 22.02 -33.48
CA ALA A 189 -24.73 21.08 -34.55
C ALA A 189 -23.34 20.45 -34.35
N GLN A 190 -22.36 21.24 -33.92
CA GLN A 190 -21.01 20.77 -33.60
C GLN A 190 -21.00 19.77 -32.44
N ILE A 191 -21.75 20.04 -31.36
CA ILE A 191 -21.93 19.10 -30.24
C ILE A 191 -22.61 17.83 -30.73
N LYS A 192 -23.66 17.94 -31.54
CA LYS A 192 -24.41 16.79 -32.06
C LYS A 192 -23.53 15.88 -32.92
N GLU A 193 -22.61 16.45 -33.69
CA GLU A 193 -21.63 15.68 -34.47
C GLU A 193 -20.65 14.92 -33.56
N VAL A 194 -20.07 15.58 -32.55
CA VAL A 194 -19.17 14.95 -31.59
C VAL A 194 -19.88 13.86 -30.79
N PHE A 195 -21.10 14.15 -30.32
CA PHE A 195 -21.95 13.20 -29.63
C PHE A 195 -22.20 11.93 -30.45
N LYS A 196 -22.40 12.04 -31.78
CA LYS A 196 -22.54 10.86 -32.65
C LYS A 196 -21.26 10.02 -32.72
N LEU A 197 -20.08 10.64 -32.65
CA LEU A 197 -18.80 9.94 -32.62
C LEU A 197 -18.61 9.25 -31.27
N ASP A 198 -18.83 9.97 -30.18
CA ASP A 198 -18.63 9.47 -28.81
C ASP A 198 -19.68 8.43 -28.39
N LYS A 199 -20.89 8.49 -28.97
CA LYS A 199 -21.92 7.45 -28.80
C LYS A 199 -21.45 6.08 -29.28
N LYS A 200 -20.50 6.01 -30.23
CA LYS A 200 -19.91 4.73 -30.68
C LYS A 200 -19.02 4.08 -29.61
N LEU A 201 -18.34 4.89 -28.79
CA LEU A 201 -17.51 4.45 -27.67
C LEU A 201 -18.36 4.18 -26.41
N GLY A 202 -19.50 4.85 -26.29
CA GLY A 202 -20.40 4.78 -25.15
C GLY A 202 -20.01 5.75 -24.03
N PHE A 203 -21.00 6.22 -23.28
CA PHE A 203 -20.80 7.16 -22.18
C PHE A 203 -20.66 6.45 -20.84
N GLN A 204 -19.87 7.04 -19.95
CA GLN A 204 -19.72 6.54 -18.59
C GLN A 204 -20.96 6.88 -17.74
N VAL A 205 -21.55 5.85 -17.13
CA VAL A 205 -22.83 5.97 -16.39
C VAL A 205 -22.59 6.46 -14.96
N GLU A 206 -21.57 5.93 -14.30
CA GLU A 206 -21.19 6.30 -12.94
C GLU A 206 -20.04 7.30 -12.94
N LYS A 207 -19.84 8.03 -11.84
CA LYS A 207 -18.68 8.91 -11.70
C LYS A 207 -17.40 8.07 -11.82
N SER A 208 -16.46 8.51 -12.64
CA SER A 208 -15.20 7.81 -12.80
C SER A 208 -14.37 7.87 -11.51
N LYS A 209 -13.47 6.90 -11.32
CA LYS A 209 -12.50 6.95 -10.22
C LYS A 209 -11.65 8.21 -10.27
N LEU A 210 -11.44 8.76 -11.47
CA LEU A 210 -10.79 10.05 -11.68
C LEU A 210 -11.64 11.20 -11.16
N GLU A 211 -12.94 11.22 -11.46
CA GLU A 211 -13.85 12.26 -10.97
C GLU A 211 -13.89 12.30 -9.43
N THR A 212 -14.03 11.14 -8.78
CA THR A 212 -14.11 11.04 -7.32
C THR A 212 -12.79 11.36 -6.60
N GLU A 213 -11.64 10.95 -7.16
CA GLU A 213 -10.34 11.10 -6.48
C GLU A 213 -9.55 12.34 -6.90
N LEU A 214 -9.79 12.90 -8.09
CA LEU A 214 -9.05 14.04 -8.65
C LEU A 214 -9.89 15.33 -8.76
N LEU A 215 -11.08 15.25 -9.35
CA LEU A 215 -11.85 16.44 -9.75
C LEU A 215 -12.69 17.01 -8.61
N GLU A 216 -13.40 16.17 -7.85
CA GLU A 216 -14.23 16.60 -6.71
C GLU A 216 -13.46 17.12 -5.47
N PRO A 217 -12.37 16.47 -5.02
CA PRO A 217 -11.72 16.90 -3.80
C PRO A 217 -10.90 18.17 -3.99
N LYS A 218 -11.11 19.15 -3.10
CA LYS A 218 -10.29 20.37 -3.00
C LYS A 218 -8.99 20.16 -2.22
N THR A 219 -8.90 19.10 -1.41
CA THR A 219 -7.74 18.84 -0.55
C THR A 219 -7.20 17.41 -0.69
N LYS A 220 -5.91 17.22 -0.41
CA LYS A 220 -5.20 15.93 -0.41
C LYS A 220 -5.24 15.17 -1.75
N VAL A 221 -5.37 15.88 -2.86
CA VAL A 221 -5.44 15.32 -4.23
C VAL A 221 -4.25 14.39 -4.51
N LEU A 222 -3.03 14.83 -4.19
CA LEU A 222 -1.82 14.03 -4.41
C LEU A 222 -1.85 12.70 -3.64
N SER A 223 -2.24 12.72 -2.36
CA SER A 223 -2.28 11.51 -1.53
C SER A 223 -3.37 10.53 -2.00
N ARG A 224 -4.53 11.06 -2.42
CA ARG A 224 -5.63 10.27 -3.00
C ARG A 224 -5.19 9.59 -4.30
N MET A 225 -4.61 10.36 -5.21
CA MET A 225 -4.10 9.84 -6.47
C MET A 225 -2.98 8.82 -6.26
N TYR A 226 -2.04 9.10 -5.37
CA TYR A 226 -0.99 8.14 -5.02
C TYR A 226 -1.56 6.83 -4.49
N ASN A 227 -2.55 6.88 -3.60
CA ASN A 227 -3.18 5.68 -3.07
C ASN A 227 -3.93 4.89 -4.16
N LEU A 228 -4.58 5.58 -5.10
CA LEU A 228 -5.24 4.95 -6.24
C LEU A 228 -4.21 4.25 -7.15
N LEU A 229 -3.15 4.94 -7.55
CA LEU A 229 -2.08 4.38 -8.38
C LEU A 229 -1.34 3.25 -7.67
N LEU A 230 -1.10 3.38 -6.36
CA LEU A 230 -0.48 2.34 -5.55
C LEU A 230 -1.36 1.09 -5.48
N LYS A 231 -2.68 1.25 -5.30
CA LYS A 231 -3.63 0.12 -5.29
C LYS A 231 -3.53 -0.70 -6.57
N TRP A 232 -3.44 -0.04 -7.73
CA TRP A 232 -3.29 -0.71 -9.01
C TRP A 232 -1.93 -1.36 -9.20
N ASN A 233 -0.84 -0.67 -8.85
CA ASN A 233 0.50 -1.23 -8.98
C ASN A 233 0.73 -2.48 -8.10
N THR A 234 -0.02 -2.60 -6.99
CA THR A 234 0.05 -3.73 -6.06
C THR A 234 -1.11 -4.73 -6.19
N GLN A 235 -2.04 -4.54 -7.12
CA GLN A 235 -3.18 -5.43 -7.34
C GLN A 235 -2.76 -6.86 -7.73
N ASP A 236 -1.68 -6.98 -8.51
CA ASP A 236 -1.10 -8.28 -8.91
C ASP A 236 -0.46 -9.05 -7.73
N GLU A 237 -0.14 -8.37 -6.63
CA GLU A 237 0.50 -8.97 -5.45
C GLU A 237 -0.48 -9.29 -4.31
N THR A 238 -1.80 -9.10 -4.54
CA THR A 238 -2.88 -9.34 -3.58
C THR A 238 -2.81 -10.71 -2.92
N VAL A 239 -2.59 -11.77 -3.71
CA VAL A 239 -2.19 -13.07 -3.17
C VAL A 239 -0.69 -13.05 -2.94
N LYS A 240 -0.29 -12.63 -1.74
CA LYS A 240 1.12 -12.57 -1.40
C LYS A 240 1.75 -13.95 -1.54
N SER A 241 2.84 -14.02 -2.29
CA SER A 241 3.70 -15.22 -2.34
C SER A 241 4.12 -15.74 -0.96
N ALA A 242 4.13 -14.88 0.07
CA ALA A 242 4.33 -15.28 1.46
C ALA A 242 3.18 -16.13 2.02
N MET A 243 1.92 -15.75 1.76
CA MET A 243 0.73 -16.46 2.22
C MET A 243 0.65 -17.86 1.62
N ILE A 244 0.87 -17.99 0.31
CA ILE A 244 0.88 -19.30 -0.39
C ILE A 244 1.91 -20.23 0.23
N LYS A 245 3.13 -19.73 0.44
CA LYS A 245 4.21 -20.52 1.04
C LYS A 245 3.88 -20.92 2.48
N TRP A 246 3.21 -20.06 3.25
CA TRP A 246 2.77 -20.39 4.60
C TRP A 246 1.68 -21.46 4.59
N ALA A 247 0.68 -21.36 3.72
CA ALA A 247 -0.32 -22.40 3.56
C ALA A 247 0.30 -23.76 3.18
N GLN A 248 1.31 -23.77 2.31
CA GLN A 248 2.05 -24.98 1.94
C GLN A 248 2.78 -25.63 3.13
N ASP A 249 3.47 -24.83 3.96
CA ASP A 249 4.22 -25.36 5.11
C ASP A 249 3.30 -25.84 6.25
N ILE A 250 2.16 -25.17 6.42
CA ILE A 250 1.17 -25.47 7.45
C ILE A 250 0.32 -26.70 7.07
N GLY A 251 0.11 -26.93 5.77
CA GLY A 251 -0.67 -28.05 5.25
C GLY A 251 -2.17 -27.78 5.13
N TYR A 252 -2.63 -26.55 5.36
CA TYR A 252 -4.02 -26.14 5.09
C TYR A 252 -4.11 -24.66 4.66
N ASN A 253 -5.21 -24.31 4.00
CA ASN A 253 -5.40 -22.97 3.44
C ASN A 253 -5.65 -21.93 4.54
N ILE A 254 -4.86 -20.85 4.50
CA ILE A 254 -5.07 -19.65 5.30
C ILE A 254 -6.12 -18.78 4.60
N MET A 255 -7.18 -18.39 5.30
CA MET A 255 -8.18 -17.48 4.78
C MET A 255 -7.60 -16.07 4.59
N PHE A 256 -7.96 -15.43 3.47
CA PHE A 256 -7.45 -14.10 3.13
C PHE A 256 -7.85 -13.04 4.18
N GLU A 257 -9.06 -13.12 4.73
CA GLU A 257 -9.56 -12.23 5.77
C GLU A 257 -8.71 -12.27 7.05
N ASP A 258 -8.32 -13.47 7.49
CA ASP A 258 -7.46 -13.64 8.66
C ASP A 258 -6.03 -13.13 8.38
N TRP A 259 -5.58 -13.25 7.12
CA TRP A 259 -4.33 -12.66 6.69
C TRP A 259 -4.36 -11.13 6.69
N GLU A 260 -5.45 -10.49 6.24
CA GLU A 260 -5.62 -9.04 6.32
C GLU A 260 -5.72 -8.55 7.77
N ARG A 261 -6.42 -9.29 8.63
CA ARG A 261 -6.53 -9.00 10.08
C ARG A 261 -5.19 -8.97 10.79
N LEU A 262 -4.19 -9.74 10.34
CA LEU A 262 -2.83 -9.65 10.90
C LEU A 262 -2.25 -8.25 10.76
N TRP A 263 -2.49 -7.59 9.63
CA TRP A 263 -1.89 -6.30 9.32
C TRP A 263 -2.64 -5.15 9.99
N THR A 264 -3.97 -5.24 10.08
CA THR A 264 -4.83 -4.20 10.65
C THR A 264 -4.94 -4.29 12.18
N THR A 265 -5.00 -5.49 12.76
CA THR A 265 -5.15 -5.68 14.21
C THR A 265 -3.90 -6.34 14.82
N GLY A 266 -3.37 -7.38 14.17
CA GLY A 266 -2.29 -8.21 14.72
C GLY A 266 -0.95 -7.48 14.93
N LEU A 267 -0.65 -6.44 14.13
CA LEU A 267 0.55 -5.62 14.30
C LEU A 267 0.36 -4.40 15.20
N ASN A 268 -0.89 -4.12 15.61
CA ASN A 268 -1.22 -2.97 16.42
C ASN A 268 -1.14 -3.24 17.93
N PHE A 269 -0.67 -4.39 18.40
CA PHE A 269 -0.50 -4.66 19.85
C PHE A 269 0.61 -3.83 20.53
N THR A 270 1.58 -3.29 19.77
CA THR A 270 2.73 -2.55 20.31
C THR A 270 3.02 -1.27 19.52
N ALA A 271 3.52 -0.20 20.16
CA ALA A 271 4.06 0.96 19.45
C ALA A 271 5.51 0.74 19.01
N CYS A 272 6.22 -0.22 19.62
CA CYS A 272 7.64 -0.47 19.35
C CYS A 272 7.87 -1.03 17.94
N ASN A 273 8.66 -0.29 17.14
CA ASN A 273 8.98 -0.69 15.76
C ASN A 273 9.81 -1.97 15.70
N ALA A 274 10.67 -2.24 16.68
CA ALA A 274 11.51 -3.45 16.70
C ALA A 274 10.68 -4.74 16.83
N LEU A 275 9.61 -4.70 17.63
CA LEU A 275 8.69 -5.83 17.80
C LEU A 275 7.85 -6.05 16.54
N LYS A 276 7.35 -4.96 15.94
CA LYS A 276 6.65 -5.04 14.64
C LYS A 276 7.55 -5.61 13.55
N GLU A 277 8.81 -5.20 13.51
CA GLU A 277 9.80 -5.71 12.56
C GLU A 277 10.01 -7.22 12.71
N ASN A 278 10.01 -7.77 13.92
CA ASN A 278 10.11 -9.22 14.13
C ASN A 278 8.94 -9.97 13.49
N VAL A 279 7.71 -9.53 13.73
CA VAL A 279 6.51 -10.14 13.14
C VAL A 279 6.57 -10.05 11.61
N MET A 280 6.97 -8.90 11.06
CA MET A 280 7.15 -8.72 9.62
C MET A 280 8.25 -9.64 9.05
N LYS A 281 9.38 -9.80 9.76
CA LYS A 281 10.46 -10.73 9.38
C LYS A 281 9.98 -12.18 9.34
N MET A 282 9.08 -12.56 10.24
CA MET A 282 8.47 -13.88 10.25
C MET A 282 7.53 -14.08 9.06
N ILE A 283 6.60 -13.14 8.85
CA ILE A 283 5.63 -13.21 7.75
C ILE A 283 6.35 -13.32 6.40
N TYR A 284 7.37 -12.49 6.17
CA TYR A 284 8.16 -12.50 4.93
C TYR A 284 9.31 -13.50 4.88
N ARG A 285 9.46 -14.35 5.91
CA ARG A 285 10.48 -15.41 5.97
C ARG A 285 11.91 -14.89 5.75
N TRP A 286 12.22 -13.81 6.45
CA TRP A 286 13.44 -13.03 6.30
C TRP A 286 14.70 -13.81 6.69
N TYR A 287 14.58 -14.74 7.64
CA TYR A 287 15.70 -15.52 8.14
C TYR A 287 16.27 -16.46 7.07
N MET A 288 17.60 -16.49 6.97
CA MET A 288 18.30 -17.39 6.05
C MET A 288 18.33 -18.79 6.66
N THR A 289 17.99 -19.78 5.85
CA THR A 289 17.96 -21.18 6.26
C THR A 289 19.10 -21.96 5.59
N PRO A 290 19.56 -23.09 6.16
CA PRO A 290 20.54 -23.97 5.54
C PRO A 290 20.18 -24.33 4.10
N VAL A 291 18.93 -24.69 3.82
CA VAL A 291 18.46 -24.99 2.46
C VAL A 291 18.60 -23.80 1.52
N LYS A 292 18.30 -22.57 1.97
CA LYS A 292 18.50 -21.37 1.14
C LYS A 292 19.97 -21.08 0.91
N LEU A 293 20.80 -21.25 1.94
CA LEU A 293 22.25 -21.00 1.86
C LEU A 293 22.93 -22.03 0.97
N ALA A 294 22.55 -23.30 1.07
CA ALA A 294 22.99 -24.38 0.20
C ALA A 294 22.71 -24.06 -1.27
N LYS A 295 21.52 -23.53 -1.59
CA LYS A 295 21.18 -23.08 -2.96
C LYS A 295 21.98 -21.87 -3.43
N ILE A 296 22.31 -20.93 -2.53
CA ILE A 296 23.03 -19.70 -2.88
C ILE A 296 24.53 -19.95 -3.09
N TYR A 297 25.13 -20.78 -2.24
CA TYR A 297 26.56 -21.05 -2.22
C TYR A 297 26.92 -22.43 -2.81
N HIS A 298 25.95 -23.15 -3.36
CA HIS A 298 26.10 -24.50 -3.89
C HIS A 298 26.74 -25.48 -2.88
N LEU A 299 26.39 -25.33 -1.59
CA LEU A 299 26.88 -26.23 -0.53
C LEU A 299 26.09 -27.54 -0.54
N SER A 300 26.76 -28.65 -0.27
CA SER A 300 26.15 -29.97 -0.13
C SER A 300 25.40 -30.16 1.19
N ASP A 301 25.78 -29.41 2.24
CA ASP A 301 25.14 -29.50 3.55
C ASP A 301 23.91 -28.58 3.65
N ASN A 302 22.72 -29.19 3.62
CA ASN A 302 21.43 -28.54 3.81
C ASN A 302 20.81 -28.87 5.17
N LYS A 303 21.57 -29.48 6.10
CA LYS A 303 21.05 -29.97 7.38
C LYS A 303 20.70 -28.84 8.34
N CYS A 304 19.75 -29.10 9.20
CA CYS A 304 19.32 -28.19 10.25
C CYS A 304 20.47 -27.90 11.23
N TRP A 305 20.74 -26.63 11.53
CA TRP A 305 21.77 -26.24 12.50
C TRP A 305 21.52 -26.75 13.92
N LYS A 306 20.26 -27.05 14.27
CA LYS A 306 19.87 -27.50 15.61
C LYS A 306 19.94 -29.02 15.76
N CYS A 307 19.24 -29.78 14.91
CA CYS A 307 19.21 -31.24 15.00
C CYS A 307 20.28 -31.94 14.17
N LYS A 308 20.86 -31.30 13.15
CA LYS A 308 21.85 -31.90 12.21
C LYS A 308 21.38 -33.16 11.46
N GLU A 309 20.11 -33.52 11.58
CA GLU A 309 19.54 -34.72 10.97
C GLU A 309 18.74 -34.37 9.71
N ASN A 310 17.67 -33.60 9.89
CA ASN A 310 16.72 -33.27 8.83
C ASN A 310 17.13 -32.01 8.05
N GLU A 311 16.55 -31.84 6.86
CA GLU A 311 16.71 -30.63 6.06
C GLU A 311 16.28 -29.38 6.83
N GLY A 312 17.15 -28.37 6.83
CA GLY A 312 16.91 -27.08 7.49
C GLY A 312 15.94 -26.20 6.69
N THR A 313 14.68 -26.63 6.52
CA THR A 313 13.64 -25.77 5.95
C THR A 313 13.25 -24.66 6.93
N PHE A 314 12.56 -23.62 6.44
CA PHE A 314 12.14 -22.50 7.28
C PHE A 314 11.19 -22.97 8.39
N PHE A 315 10.17 -23.76 8.04
CA PHE A 315 9.22 -24.30 9.00
C PHE A 315 9.88 -25.30 9.95
N HIS A 316 10.87 -26.07 9.48
CA HIS A 316 11.59 -27.00 10.35
C HIS A 316 12.35 -26.29 11.47
N LEU A 317 13.11 -25.24 11.14
CA LEU A 317 13.88 -24.48 12.12
C LEU A 317 13.01 -23.69 13.12
N TRP A 318 11.78 -23.34 12.73
CA TRP A 318 10.88 -22.58 13.60
C TRP A 318 9.88 -23.44 14.39
N TRP A 319 9.55 -24.64 13.92
CA TRP A 319 8.46 -25.43 14.51
C TRP A 319 8.75 -26.93 14.61
N THR A 320 9.07 -27.61 13.50
CA THR A 320 9.09 -29.08 13.51
C THR A 320 10.37 -29.70 14.06
N CYS A 321 11.47 -28.93 14.17
CA CYS A 321 12.72 -29.43 14.74
C CYS A 321 12.48 -29.92 16.18
N PRO A 322 12.90 -31.16 16.56
CA PRO A 322 12.62 -31.73 17.88
C PRO A 322 13.05 -30.83 19.04
N LYS A 323 14.26 -30.25 18.94
CA LYS A 323 14.80 -29.28 19.91
C LYS A 323 13.92 -28.03 20.04
N VAL A 324 13.47 -27.46 18.92
CA VAL A 324 12.66 -26.24 18.88
C VAL A 324 11.23 -26.52 19.35
N LYS A 325 10.67 -27.68 19.00
CA LYS A 325 9.38 -28.15 19.50
C LYS A 325 9.39 -28.29 21.03
N ALA A 326 10.47 -28.83 21.61
CA ALA A 326 10.62 -28.90 23.06
C ALA A 326 10.67 -27.50 23.72
N PHE A 327 11.29 -26.52 23.07
CA PHE A 327 11.29 -25.13 23.54
C PHE A 327 9.89 -24.49 23.49
N TRP A 328 9.16 -24.65 22.38
CA TRP A 328 7.78 -24.17 22.27
C TRP A 328 6.84 -24.88 23.25
N GLU A 329 7.09 -26.15 23.55
CA GLU A 329 6.34 -26.89 24.56
C GLU A 329 6.52 -26.29 25.96
N LYS A 330 7.75 -25.92 26.31
CA LYS A 330 8.04 -25.22 27.57
C LYS A 330 7.27 -23.89 27.63
N ILE A 331 7.35 -23.06 26.59
CA ILE A 331 6.60 -21.78 26.53
C ILE A 331 5.09 -22.00 26.61
N TYR A 332 4.57 -22.99 25.90
CA TYR A 332 3.14 -23.31 25.95
C TYR A 332 2.69 -23.67 27.36
N ASN A 333 3.47 -24.48 28.07
CA ASN A 333 3.15 -24.86 29.45
C ASN A 333 3.19 -23.65 30.39
N GLU A 334 4.13 -22.73 30.20
CA GLU A 334 4.17 -21.47 30.95
C GLU A 334 2.94 -20.59 30.66
N LEU A 335 2.58 -20.43 29.38
CA LEU A 335 1.37 -19.69 29.00
C LEU A 335 0.09 -20.32 29.56
N LYS A 336 0.01 -21.65 29.58
CA LYS A 336 -1.11 -22.38 30.19
C LYS A 336 -1.21 -22.09 31.70
N LYS A 337 -0.08 -22.00 32.42
CA LYS A 337 -0.06 -21.61 33.84
C LYS A 337 -0.53 -20.16 34.03
N VAL A 338 -0.08 -19.24 33.18
CA VAL A 338 -0.46 -17.81 33.24
C VAL A 338 -1.96 -17.63 32.98
N PHE A 339 -2.48 -18.27 31.93
CA PHE A 339 -3.88 -18.11 31.51
C PHE A 339 -4.86 -18.97 32.30
N LYS A 340 -4.40 -20.06 32.91
CA LYS A 340 -5.21 -21.05 33.64
C LYS A 340 -6.25 -21.79 32.78
N TYR A 341 -6.10 -21.78 31.45
CA TYR A 341 -6.89 -22.62 30.54
C TYR A 341 -6.02 -23.21 29.43
N THR A 342 -6.54 -24.27 28.80
CA THR A 342 -5.90 -24.94 27.66
C THR A 342 -6.38 -24.34 26.35
N PHE A 343 -5.46 -24.16 25.41
CA PHE A 343 -5.77 -23.71 24.05
C PHE A 343 -4.98 -24.53 23.01
N SER A 344 -5.42 -24.52 21.76
CA SER A 344 -4.80 -25.30 20.67
C SER A 344 -3.42 -24.76 20.29
N LYS A 345 -2.40 -25.64 20.21
CA LYS A 345 -1.04 -25.33 19.73
C LYS A 345 -0.99 -25.20 18.21
N LYS A 346 -1.56 -24.10 17.71
CA LYS A 346 -1.57 -23.79 16.28
C LYS A 346 -0.30 -23.05 15.86
N PRO A 347 0.48 -23.53 14.88
CA PRO A 347 1.72 -22.87 14.46
C PRO A 347 1.49 -21.44 13.97
N GLU A 348 0.33 -21.12 13.41
CA GLU A 348 -0.05 -19.79 12.94
C GLU A 348 -0.18 -18.81 14.09
N ALA A 349 -0.75 -19.26 15.22
CA ALA A 349 -0.83 -18.44 16.42
C ALA A 349 0.58 -18.13 16.96
N PHE A 350 1.42 -19.16 17.08
CA PHE A 350 2.76 -19.02 17.66
C PHE A 350 3.80 -18.36 16.76
N LEU A 351 3.71 -18.50 15.44
CA LEU A 351 4.69 -17.97 14.48
C LEU A 351 4.22 -16.70 13.76
N LEU A 352 2.93 -16.61 13.41
CA LEU A 352 2.37 -15.45 12.69
C LEU A 352 1.61 -14.51 13.61
N GLY A 353 1.15 -14.98 14.77
CA GLY A 353 0.27 -14.20 15.64
C GLY A 353 -1.19 -14.24 15.20
N MET A 354 -1.59 -15.26 14.43
CA MET A 354 -2.99 -15.50 14.06
C MET A 354 -3.73 -16.11 15.25
N VAL A 355 -4.03 -15.28 16.23
CA VAL A 355 -4.72 -15.68 17.44
C VAL A 355 -6.22 -15.78 17.13
N GLY A 356 -6.64 -16.97 16.68
CA GLY A 356 -8.05 -17.27 16.40
C GLY A 356 -8.94 -17.23 17.65
N GLN A 357 -10.11 -17.88 17.60
CA GLN A 357 -11.05 -17.92 18.74
C GLN A 357 -10.52 -18.67 19.98
N GLY A 358 -9.40 -19.39 19.86
CA GLY A 358 -8.85 -20.20 20.95
C GLY A 358 -8.21 -19.43 22.11
N VAL A 359 -7.96 -18.12 21.98
CA VAL A 359 -7.47 -17.26 23.07
C VAL A 359 -8.46 -16.12 23.27
N VAL A 360 -8.84 -15.91 24.53
CA VAL A 360 -9.78 -14.87 24.96
C VAL A 360 -9.25 -13.50 24.53
N LYS A 361 -10.13 -12.61 24.05
CA LYS A 361 -9.72 -11.30 23.50
C LYS A 361 -8.79 -10.50 24.42
N LYS A 362 -9.04 -10.51 25.74
CA LYS A 362 -8.23 -9.85 26.76
C LYS A 362 -6.79 -10.39 26.85
N ASP A 363 -6.59 -11.68 26.58
CA ASP A 363 -5.28 -12.33 26.71
C ASP A 363 -4.43 -12.26 25.42
N ARG A 364 -5.01 -11.75 24.32
CA ARG A 364 -4.35 -11.75 23.00
C ARG A 364 -3.14 -10.82 22.97
N THR A 365 -3.21 -9.66 23.61
CA THR A 365 -2.11 -8.70 23.66
C THR A 365 -0.89 -9.32 24.33
N PHE A 366 -1.07 -9.88 25.53
CA PHE A 366 0.01 -10.57 26.25
C PHE A 366 0.55 -11.77 25.47
N PHE A 367 -0.33 -12.58 24.87
CA PHE A 367 0.09 -13.70 24.01
C PHE A 367 1.00 -13.24 22.86
N MET A 368 0.68 -12.10 22.24
CA MET A 368 1.50 -11.53 21.17
C MET A 368 2.87 -11.07 21.67
N TYR A 369 2.97 -10.44 22.84
CA TYR A 369 4.25 -10.10 23.45
C TYR A 369 5.08 -11.35 23.79
N ALA A 370 4.47 -12.34 24.43
CA ALA A 370 5.11 -13.59 24.84
C ALA A 370 5.65 -14.41 23.66
N THR A 371 4.84 -14.56 22.61
CA THR A 371 5.28 -15.26 21.39
C THR A 371 6.33 -14.46 20.62
N THR A 372 6.25 -13.14 20.59
CA THR A 372 7.28 -12.29 19.95
C THR A 372 8.62 -12.37 20.70
N ALA A 373 8.60 -12.39 22.04
CA ALA A 373 9.81 -12.58 22.86
C ALA A 373 10.50 -13.91 22.53
N ALA A 374 9.73 -15.01 22.50
CA ALA A 374 10.21 -16.32 22.13
C ALA A 374 10.82 -16.35 20.71
N ARG A 375 10.16 -15.71 19.74
CA ARG A 375 10.68 -15.61 18.37
C ARG A 375 12.00 -14.85 18.30
N ILE A 376 12.11 -13.73 19.02
CA ILE A 376 13.33 -12.93 19.03
C ILE A 376 14.49 -13.70 19.67
N LEU A 377 14.25 -14.42 20.76
CA LEU A 377 15.27 -15.26 21.39
C LEU A 377 15.74 -16.39 20.46
N LEU A 378 14.81 -17.12 19.83
CA LEU A 378 15.16 -18.13 18.83
C LEU A 378 15.96 -17.52 17.67
N ALA A 379 15.61 -16.31 17.24
CA ALA A 379 16.35 -15.58 16.21
C ALA A 379 17.75 -15.10 16.65
N LYS A 380 17.97 -14.82 17.94
CA LYS A 380 19.31 -14.51 18.47
C LYS A 380 20.22 -15.75 18.38
N HIS A 381 19.69 -16.91 18.76
CA HIS A 381 20.40 -18.19 18.66
C HIS A 381 20.22 -18.87 17.30
N TRP A 382 20.00 -18.13 16.21
CA TRP A 382 19.54 -18.73 14.95
C TRP A 382 20.53 -19.73 14.33
N LYS A 383 21.83 -19.41 14.36
CA LYS A 383 22.90 -20.25 13.76
C LYS A 383 23.59 -21.20 14.73
N THR A 384 23.43 -20.99 16.04
CA THR A 384 24.08 -21.83 17.07
C THR A 384 23.30 -23.13 17.25
N GLN A 385 23.85 -24.11 17.96
CA GLN A 385 23.08 -25.29 18.37
C GLN A 385 22.26 -25.03 19.64
N ASP A 386 22.70 -24.09 20.46
CA ASP A 386 22.11 -23.79 21.76
C ASP A 386 20.71 -23.20 21.62
N LEU A 387 19.86 -23.49 22.60
CA LEU A 387 18.52 -22.95 22.69
C LEU A 387 18.45 -21.94 23.83
N PRO A 388 17.62 -20.90 23.69
CA PRO A 388 17.38 -19.96 24.78
C PRO A 388 16.76 -20.66 26.00
N THR A 389 17.08 -20.16 27.18
CA THR A 389 16.55 -20.67 28.45
C THR A 389 15.18 -20.06 28.77
N LEU A 390 14.48 -20.65 29.74
CA LEU A 390 13.21 -20.09 30.21
C LEU A 390 13.40 -18.78 30.98
N GLU A 391 14.52 -18.64 31.70
CA GLU A 391 14.88 -17.43 32.45
C GLU A 391 15.11 -16.26 31.49
N GLU A 392 15.84 -16.48 30.39
CA GLU A 392 16.03 -15.47 29.34
C GLU A 392 14.70 -15.00 28.73
N TRP A 393 13.75 -15.93 28.55
CA TRP A 393 12.41 -15.60 28.07
C TRP A 393 11.60 -14.80 29.08
N GLN A 394 11.68 -15.13 30.36
CA GLN A 394 11.04 -14.37 31.44
C GLN A 394 11.64 -12.97 31.56
N MET A 395 12.97 -12.83 31.54
CA MET A 395 13.64 -11.52 31.57
C MET A 395 13.21 -10.65 30.38
N GLN A 396 13.17 -11.20 29.17
CA GLN A 396 12.75 -10.45 27.99
C GLN A 396 11.26 -10.06 28.04
N LEU A 397 10.42 -10.85 28.73
CA LEU A 397 9.03 -10.48 28.98
C LEU A 397 8.90 -9.31 29.97
N MET A 398 9.76 -9.25 30.99
CA MET A 398 9.81 -8.11 31.92
C MET A 398 10.15 -6.82 31.20
N ASP A 399 11.14 -6.84 30.30
CA ASP A 399 11.47 -5.68 29.47
C ASP A 399 10.26 -5.27 28.59
N TYR A 400 9.50 -6.24 28.09
CA TYR A 400 8.34 -5.98 27.24
C TYR A 400 7.14 -5.45 27.99
N MET A 401 7.03 -5.71 29.29
CA MET A 401 6.04 -5.09 30.17
C MET A 401 6.24 -3.58 30.21
N GLN A 402 7.48 -3.11 30.42
CA GLN A 402 7.81 -1.68 30.38
C GLN A 402 7.52 -1.06 29.00
N LEU A 403 7.85 -1.77 27.91
CA LEU A 403 7.52 -1.30 26.55
C LEU A 403 6.00 -1.26 26.28
N ALA A 404 5.22 -2.13 26.92
CA ALA A 404 3.77 -2.14 26.82
C ALA A 404 3.16 -0.94 27.56
N GLU A 405 3.67 -0.60 28.75
CA GLU A 405 3.28 0.62 29.49
C GLU A 405 3.58 1.88 28.68
N MET A 406 4.78 1.98 28.11
CA MET A 406 5.12 3.08 27.19
C MET A 406 4.21 3.12 25.96
N THR A 407 3.84 1.96 25.41
CA THR A 407 2.90 1.87 24.30
C THR A 407 1.51 2.39 24.69
N GLY A 408 1.04 2.07 25.89
CA GLY A 408 -0.23 2.56 26.43
C GLY A 408 -0.25 4.08 26.49
N ARG A 409 0.79 4.67 27.08
CA ARG A 409 0.98 6.13 27.19
C ARG A 409 1.04 6.83 25.84
N ILE A 410 1.75 6.27 24.85
CA ILE A 410 1.85 6.87 23.50
C ILE A 410 0.51 6.90 22.77
N ARG A 411 -0.41 6.00 23.12
CA ARG A 411 -1.66 5.78 22.40
C ARG A 411 -2.90 6.22 23.17
N ASP A 412 -2.70 6.89 24.30
CA ASP A 412 -3.77 7.28 25.23
C ASP A 412 -4.70 6.11 25.60
N LEU A 413 -4.15 4.89 25.63
CA LEU A 413 -4.87 3.73 26.15
C LEU A 413 -4.80 3.85 27.67
N GLY A 414 -5.96 3.98 28.34
CA GLY A 414 -6.01 4.16 29.79
C GLY A 414 -5.15 3.13 30.52
N GLU A 415 -4.40 3.57 31.53
CA GLU A 415 -3.42 2.75 32.26
C GLU A 415 -4.03 1.42 32.77
N GLU A 416 -5.32 1.45 33.11
CA GLU A 416 -6.12 0.29 33.51
C GLU A 416 -6.14 -0.84 32.47
N THR A 417 -6.12 -0.53 31.17
CA THR A 417 -6.18 -1.54 30.10
C THR A 417 -4.86 -2.30 29.95
N VAL A 418 -3.73 -1.62 30.10
CA VAL A 418 -2.41 -2.26 30.07
C VAL A 418 -2.22 -3.07 31.34
N GLU A 419 -2.66 -2.55 32.48
CA GLU A 419 -2.60 -3.27 33.75
C GLU A 419 -3.46 -4.56 33.72
N GLU A 420 -4.67 -4.51 33.14
CA GLU A 420 -5.51 -5.70 32.95
C GLU A 420 -4.85 -6.78 32.09
N ASP A 421 -4.19 -6.39 30.98
CA ASP A 421 -3.53 -7.32 30.06
C ASP A 421 -2.35 -8.07 30.71
N TRP A 422 -1.64 -7.42 31.64
CA TRP A 422 -0.46 -7.98 32.33
C TRP A 422 -0.76 -8.52 33.75
N LYS A 423 -1.95 -8.25 34.31
CA LYS A 423 -2.35 -8.67 35.67
C LYS A 423 -2.14 -10.16 35.93
N LYS A 424 -2.52 -11.01 34.98
CA LYS A 424 -2.36 -12.47 35.09
C LYS A 424 -0.88 -12.89 35.15
N PHE A 425 -0.02 -12.17 34.43
CA PHE A 425 1.42 -12.41 34.43
C PHE A 425 2.10 -11.88 35.70
N LYS A 426 1.70 -10.70 36.21
CA LYS A 426 2.17 -10.19 37.51
C LYS A 426 1.85 -11.15 38.65
N ILE A 427 0.62 -11.69 38.69
CA ILE A 427 0.21 -12.72 39.65
C ILE A 427 1.02 -14.01 39.49
N TYR A 428 1.37 -14.37 38.25
CA TYR A 428 2.19 -15.55 37.97
C TYR A 428 3.62 -15.39 38.50
N LEU A 429 4.26 -14.25 38.23
CA LEU A 429 5.61 -13.92 38.70
C LEU A 429 5.71 -13.91 40.23
N GLN A 430 4.71 -13.32 40.90
CA GLN A 430 4.63 -13.29 42.37
C GLN A 430 4.53 -14.70 42.98
N LYS A 431 3.83 -15.63 42.32
CA LYS A 431 3.62 -17.00 42.83
C LYS A 431 4.74 -17.98 42.49
N HIS A 432 5.36 -17.85 41.32
CA HIS A 432 6.26 -18.88 40.79
C HIS A 432 7.74 -18.45 40.69
N CYS A 433 8.04 -17.14 40.63
CA CYS A 433 9.43 -16.67 40.45
C CYS A 433 10.07 -16.10 41.72
N LYS A 434 9.35 -15.98 42.86
CA LYS A 434 9.86 -15.37 44.11
C LYS A 434 10.60 -14.03 43.89
N LEU A 435 10.24 -13.27 42.86
CA LEU A 435 10.71 -11.91 42.67
C LEU A 435 9.75 -11.00 43.45
N TYR A 436 10.12 -10.72 44.70
CA TYR A 436 9.56 -9.60 45.43
C TYR A 436 10.11 -8.33 44.76
N GLU A 437 9.20 -7.45 44.35
CA GLU A 437 9.42 -6.11 43.76
C GLU A 437 9.63 -6.04 42.23
N CYS A 438 8.53 -5.76 41.53
CA CYS A 438 8.44 -4.87 40.38
C CYS A 438 7.11 -4.11 40.48
#